data_AF-A0A292GP66-F1
#
_entry.id   AF-A0A292GP66-F1
#
_cell.length_a   1.000
_cell.length_b   1.000
_cell.length_c   1.000
_cell.angle_alpha   90.00
_cell.angle_beta   90.00
_cell.angle_gamma   90.00
#
_symmetry.space_group_name_H-M   'P 1'
#
loop_
_entity.id
_entity.type
_entity.pdbx_description
1 polymer ?
#
loop_
_entity_poly.entity_id
_entity_poly.type
_entity_poly.pdbx_seq_one_letter_code
_entity_poly.pdbx_strand_id
1 'polypeptide(L)' 'MTGDHGAATTVANEFAVVTVDKIFTRNGERLEIASPRLGFRIQLDPLELESLSWQTKESLSRFLEDPYGPGH' A
#
# COMPACT_ATOMS: atom_id res chain seq x y z
N MET A 1 4.32 -20.26 -12.52
CA MET A 1 5.36 -19.36 -12.00
C MET A 1 4.77 -18.61 -10.82
N THR A 2 4.73 -19.25 -9.66
CA THR A 2 4.30 -18.62 -8.41
C THR A 2 5.60 -18.36 -7.67
N GLY A 3 6.07 -17.10 -7.73
CA GLY A 3 7.18 -16.67 -6.90
C GLY A 3 6.80 -16.89 -5.44
N ASP A 4 7.78 -17.24 -4.62
CA ASP A 4 7.62 -17.33 -3.18
C ASP A 4 7.21 -15.94 -2.64
N HIS A 5 5.90 -15.71 -2.53
CA HIS A 5 5.35 -14.52 -1.91
C HIS A 5 5.50 -14.72 -0.42
N GLY A 6 6.41 -13.98 0.21
CA GLY A 6 6.47 -13.89 1.68
C GLY A 6 5.05 -13.67 2.20
N ALA A 7 4.67 -14.41 3.25
CA ALA A 7 3.27 -14.60 3.65
C ALA A 7 2.44 -13.31 3.57
N ALA A 8 1.39 -13.35 2.75
CA ALA A 8 0.44 -12.27 2.56
C ALA A 8 -0.10 -11.76 3.90
N THR A 9 0.13 -10.48 4.20
CA THR A 9 -0.35 -9.88 5.45
C THR A 9 -1.64 -9.14 5.18
N THR A 10 -2.70 -9.48 5.89
CA THR A 10 -3.99 -8.78 5.78
C THR A 10 -4.13 -7.76 6.90
N VAL A 11 -4.48 -6.53 6.55
CA VAL A 11 -4.78 -5.45 7.51
C VAL A 11 -6.23 -5.02 7.31
N ALA A 12 -7.01 -5.06 8.40
CA ALA A 12 -8.45 -4.81 8.36
C ALA A 12 -8.90 -3.96 9.54
N ASN A 13 -9.87 -3.08 9.29
CA ASN A 13 -10.64 -2.36 10.30
C ASN A 13 -12.11 -2.23 9.86
N GLU A 14 -12.89 -1.43 10.58
CA GLU A 14 -14.33 -1.19 10.29
C GLU A 14 -14.60 -0.42 8.99
N PHE A 15 -13.59 0.22 8.41
CA PHE A 15 -13.69 1.04 7.21
C PHE A 15 -13.10 0.37 5.97
N ALA A 16 -12.07 -0.46 6.12
CA ALA A 16 -11.29 -1.00 5.01
C ALA A 16 -10.65 -2.36 5.32
N VAL A 17 -10.40 -3.11 4.25
CA VAL A 17 -9.58 -4.32 4.26
C VAL A 17 -8.57 -4.19 3.12
N VAL A 18 -7.29 -4.37 3.43
CA VAL A 18 -6.20 -4.38 2.46
C VAL A 18 -5.31 -5.60 2.65
N THR A 19 -4.73 -6.10 1.55
CA THR A 19 -3.66 -7.09 1.57
C THR A 19 -2.34 -6.40 1.30
N VAL A 20 -1.29 -6.89 1.96
CA VAL A 20 0.07 -6.39 1.89
C VAL A 20 0.99 -7.55 1.55
N ASP A 21 1.58 -7.49 0.36
CA ASP A 21 2.29 -8.61 -0.25
C ASP A 21 3.63 -8.16 -0.82
N LYS A 22 4.68 -8.94 -0.57
CA LYS A 22 5.94 -8.75 -1.28
C LYS A 22 5.82 -9.36 -2.68
N ILE A 23 6.13 -8.56 -3.70
CA ILE A 23 6.14 -8.99 -5.09
C ILE A 23 7.52 -8.76 -5.72
N PHE A 24 7.84 -9.60 -6.71
CA PHE A 24 9.06 -9.48 -7.50
C PHE A 24 8.71 -8.96 -8.89
N THR A 25 9.29 -7.82 -9.25
CA THR A 25 9.14 -7.22 -10.57
C THR A 25 10.45 -7.33 -11.35
N ARG A 26 10.44 -6.95 -12.63
CA ARG A 26 11.69 -6.81 -13.42
C ARG A 26 12.65 -5.76 -12.85
N ASN A 27 12.12 -4.79 -12.09
CA ASN A 27 12.86 -3.67 -11.51
C ASN A 27 13.20 -3.91 -10.03
N GLY A 28 13.22 -5.18 -9.61
CA GLY A 28 13.47 -5.59 -8.23
C GLY A 28 12.19 -5.80 -7.41
N GLU A 29 12.38 -5.84 -6.10
CA GLU A 29 11.31 -6.10 -5.14
C GLU A 29 10.41 -4.88 -4.97
N ARG A 30 9.12 -5.14 -4.71
CA ARG A 30 8.11 -4.14 -4.36
C ARG A 30 7.22 -4.68 -3.25
N LEU A 31 6.65 -3.78 -2.46
CA LEU A 31 5.51 -4.08 -1.59
C LEU A 31 4.24 -3.66 -2.31
N GLU A 32 3.35 -4.60 -2.57
CA GLU A 32 2.02 -4.32 -3.08
C GLU A 32 1.04 -4.15 -1.91
N ILE A 33 0.28 -3.06 -1.93
CA ILE A 33 -0.87 -2.86 -1.06
C ILE A 33 -2.11 -2.80 -1.95
N ALA A 34 -3.04 -3.73 -1.75
CA ALA A 34 -4.26 -3.84 -2.55
C ALA A 34 -5.51 -3.81 -1.67
N SER A 35 -6.56 -3.13 -2.14
CA SER A 35 -7.91 -3.21 -1.56
C SER A 35 -8.73 -4.19 -2.40
N PRO A 36 -9.00 -5.42 -1.91
CA PRO A 36 -9.75 -6.40 -2.70
C PRO A 36 -11.18 -5.95 -3.00
N ARG A 37 -11.75 -5.09 -2.15
CA ARG A 37 -13.14 -4.62 -2.26
C ARG A 37 -13.29 -3.44 -3.21
N LEU A 38 -12.30 -2.54 -3.24
CA LEU A 38 -12.36 -1.30 -4.02
C LEU A 38 -11.60 -1.38 -5.34
N GLY A 39 -10.77 -2.41 -5.53
CA GLY A 39 -9.95 -2.57 -6.74
C GLY A 39 -8.75 -1.63 -6.80
N PHE A 40 -8.53 -0.78 -5.78
CA PHE A 40 -7.34 0.05 -5.68
C PHE A 40 -6.11 -0.77 -5.34
N ARG A 41 -4.96 -0.36 -5.89
CA ARG A 41 -3.67 -1.00 -5.69
C ARG A 41 -2.54 0.02 -5.85
N ILE A 42 -1.53 -0.11 -5.00
CA ILE A 42 -0.27 0.61 -5.12
C ILE A 42 0.89 -0.38 -4.94
N GLN A 43 1.99 -0.13 -5.65
CA GLN A 43 3.24 -0.88 -5.51
C GLN A 43 4.32 0.10 -5.11
N LEU A 44 4.98 -0.16 -3.98
CA LEU A 44 5.99 0.70 -3.40
C LEU A 44 7.36 0.03 -3.48
N ASP A 45 8.36 0.75 -3.96
CA ASP A 45 9.75 0.35 -3.82
C ASP A 45 10.29 0.63 -2.40
N PRO A 46 11.47 0.08 -2.05
CA PRO A 46 12.02 0.25 -0.71
C PRO A 46 12.22 1.71 -0.27
N LEU A 47 12.59 2.61 -1.19
CA LEU A 47 12.83 4.03 -0.88
C LEU A 47 11.52 4.78 -0.63
N GLU A 48 10.49 4.49 -1.42
CA GLU A 48 9.14 5.04 -1.22
C GLU A 48 8.58 4.58 0.15
N LEU A 49 8.82 3.32 0.52
CA LEU A 49 8.41 2.74 1.80
C LEU A 49 9.15 3.37 2.98
N GLU A 50 10.46 3.57 2.86
CA GLU A 50 11.27 4.27 3.86
C GLU A 50 10.77 5.71 4.04
N SER A 51 10.48 6.40 2.94
CA SER A 51 9.95 7.76 2.96
C SER A 51 8.62 7.84 3.71
N LEU A 52 7.72 6.86 3.52
CA LEU A 52 6.46 6.76 4.28
C LEU A 52 6.68 6.51 5.77
N SER A 53 7.69 5.71 6.12
CA SER A 53 8.01 5.38 7.52
C SER A 53 8.49 6.59 8.34
N TRP A 54 8.99 7.64 7.68
CA TRP A 54 9.42 8.88 8.33
C TRP A 54 8.30 9.91 8.50
N GLN A 55 7.12 9.67 7.93
CA GLN A 55 6.02 10.62 8.01
C GLN A 55 5.39 10.62 9.39
N THR A 56 4.98 11.80 9.87
CA THR A 56 4.21 11.90 11.10
C THR A 56 2.76 11.50 10.86
N LYS A 57 2.04 11.17 11.93
CA LYS A 57 0.61 10.85 11.88
C LYS A 57 -0.20 12.00 11.27
N GLU A 58 0.17 13.24 11.56
CA GLU A 58 -0.49 14.43 11.05
C GLU A 58 -0.32 14.55 9.52
N SER A 59 0.88 14.31 9.00
CA SER A 59 1.14 14.29 7.56
C SER A 59 0.34 13.20 6.85
N LEU A 60 0.32 11.98 7.40
CA LEU A 60 -0.45 10.88 6.83
C LEU A 60 -1.96 11.15 6.87
N SER A 61 -2.45 11.78 7.94
CA SER A 61 -3.88 12.13 8.07
C SER A 61 -4.31 13.12 6.99
N ARG A 62 -3.44 14.07 6.62
CA ARG A 62 -3.71 15.03 5.54
C ARG A 62 -3.89 14.36 4.17
N PHE A 63 -3.19 13.25 3.91
CA PHE A 63 -3.38 12.49 2.66
C PHE A 63 -4.77 11.85 2.55
N LEU A 64 -5.48 11.72 3.67
CA LEU A 64 -6.82 11.12 3.74
C LEU A 64 -7.94 12.18 3.77
N GLU A 65 -7.61 13.47 3.88
CA GLU A 65 -8.60 14.56 3.92
C GLU A 65 -9.37 14.69 2.60
N ASP A 66 -8.73 14.38 1.48
CA ASP A 66 -9.37 14.25 0.18
C ASP A 66 -9.11 12.84 -0.39
N PRO A 67 -9.95 11.85 -0.04
CA PRO A 67 -9.72 10.46 -0.42
C PRO A 67 -9.86 10.22 -1.93
N TYR A 68 -10.34 11.20 -2.71
CA TYR A 68 -10.52 11.11 -4.16
C TYR A 68 -9.58 12.01 -4.96
N GLY A 69 -8.81 12.88 -4.30
CA GLY A 69 -7.95 13.89 -4.89
C GLY A 69 -8.70 15.19 -5.22
N PRO A 70 -7.99 16.33 -5.33
CA PRO A 70 -8.62 17.63 -5.55
C PRO A 70 -9.41 17.64 -6.88
N GLY A 71 -10.72 17.90 -6.79
CA GLY A 71 -11.60 18.09 -7.95
C GLY A 71 -12.81 17.15 -8.09
N HIS A 72 -13.22 16.45 -7.03
CA HIS A 72 -14.52 15.77 -6.95
C HIS A 72 -15.54 16.60 -6.16
#